data_AF-A0A9C7QF67-F1
#
_entry.id   AF-A0A9C7QF67-F1
#
_cell.length_a   1.000
_cell.length_b   1.000
_cell.length_c   1.000
_cell.angle_alpha   90.00
_cell.angle_beta   90.00
_cell.angle_gamma   90.00
#
_symmetry.space_group_name_H-M   'P 1'
#
loop_
_entity.id
_entity.type
_entity.pdbx_description
1 polymer ?
#
loop_
_entity_poly.entity_id
_entity_poly.type
_entity_poly.pdbx_seq_one_letter_code
_entity_poly.pdbx_strand_id
1 'polypeptide(L)'
;EDNAEFGYGMFLAQDTLRKRVQKKLQAVREEAHDDAKALIDEYFATENDGKANAAATKKLVSALEQCPAKDGLVGEILAAKNYLS
;
A
#
# COMPACT_ATOMS: atom_id res chain seq x y z
N GLU A 1 30.70 -8.53 -18.38
CA GLU A 1 30.31 -9.12 -17.10
C GLU A 1 30.57 -8.01 -16.08
N ASP A 2 29.65 -7.10 -15.81
CA ASP A 2 28.45 -7.26 -14.99
C ASP A 2 27.39 -6.24 -15.41
N ASN A 3 26.24 -6.73 -15.90
CA ASN A 3 25.06 -5.90 -16.21
C ASN A 3 23.78 -6.49 -15.58
N ALA A 4 23.94 -7.41 -14.62
CA ALA A 4 22.83 -8.06 -13.92
C ALA A 4 22.52 -7.40 -12.56
N GLU A 5 23.49 -6.71 -11.95
CA GLU A 5 23.35 -6.21 -10.56
C GLU A 5 22.61 -4.86 -10.44
N PHE A 6 22.58 -4.05 -11.50
CA PHE A 6 21.80 -2.80 -11.48
C PHE A 6 20.29 -3.03 -11.51
N GLY A 7 19.82 -4.12 -12.13
CA GLY A 7 18.40 -4.48 -12.18
C GLY A 7 17.89 -5.10 -10.87
N TYR A 8 18.72 -5.94 -10.23
CA TYR A 8 18.37 -6.58 -8.97
C TYR A 8 18.25 -5.60 -7.81
N GLY A 9 19.12 -4.59 -7.73
CA GLY A 9 19.04 -3.55 -6.69
C GLY A 9 17.75 -2.72 -6.77
N MET A 10 17.28 -2.40 -7.98
CA MET A 10 16.02 -1.67 -8.18
C MET A 10 14.79 -2.51 -7.85
N PHE A 11 14.77 -3.79 -8.24
CA PHE A 11 13.66 -4.69 -7.92
C PHE A 11 13.54 -4.93 -6.41
N LEU A 12 14.67 -5.12 -5.71
CA LEU A 12 14.73 -5.20 -4.25
C LEU A 12 14.25 -3.92 -3.57
N ALA A 13 14.62 -2.75 -4.10
CA ALA A 13 14.16 -1.47 -3.56
C ALA A 13 12.64 -1.30 -3.72
N GLN A 14 12.08 -1.64 -4.88
CA GLN A 14 10.64 -1.60 -5.12
C GLN A 14 9.86 -2.58 -4.23
N ASP A 15 10.31 -3.83 -4.12
CA ASP A 15 9.69 -4.82 -3.24
C ASP A 15 9.77 -4.40 -1.76
N THR A 16 10.91 -3.84 -1.34
CA THR A 16 11.08 -3.29 0.02
C THR A 16 10.12 -2.14 0.27
N LEU A 17 9.94 -1.23 -0.69
CA LEU A 17 8.99 -0.12 -0.59
C LEU A 17 7.56 -0.65 -0.49
N ARG A 18 7.14 -1.56 -1.37
CA ARG A 18 5.81 -2.18 -1.32
C ARG A 18 5.54 -2.84 0.03
N LYS A 19 6.46 -3.68 0.52
CA LYS A 19 6.37 -4.33 1.83
C LYS A 19 6.30 -3.32 2.97
N ARG A 20 7.04 -2.21 2.88
CA ARG A 20 6.99 -1.14 3.89
C ARG A 20 5.63 -0.48 3.91
N VAL A 21 5.03 -0.19 2.75
CA VAL A 21 3.66 0.38 2.69
C VAL A 21 2.64 -0.62 3.22
N GLN A 22 2.72 -1.90 2.84
CA GLN A 22 1.84 -2.95 3.35
C GLN A 22 1.90 -3.09 4.88
N LYS A 23 3.10 -3.06 5.48
CA LYS A 23 3.25 -3.06 6.94
C LYS A 23 2.57 -1.87 7.61
N LYS A 24 2.73 -0.67 7.04
CA LYS A 24 2.05 0.53 7.54
C LYS A 24 0.54 0.41 7.39
N LEU A 25 0.07 -0.18 6.29
CA LEU A 25 -1.34 -0.45 6.04
C LEU A 25 -1.93 -1.36 7.13
N GLN A 26 -1.19 -2.41 7.52
CA GLN A 26 -1.57 -3.27 8.64
C GLN A 26 -1.59 -2.53 9.98
N ALA A 27 -0.63 -1.66 10.25
CA ALA A 27 -0.64 -0.84 11.46
C ALA A 27 -1.85 0.12 11.49
N VAL A 28 -2.12 0.82 10.38
CA VAL A 28 -3.32 1.66 10.24
C VAL A 28 -4.59 0.84 10.40
N ARG A 29 -4.62 -0.41 9.92
CA ARG A 29 -5.74 -1.33 10.13
C ARG A 29 -6.03 -1.57 11.60
N GLU A 30 -5.02 -1.68 12.46
CA GLU A 30 -5.25 -1.91 13.90
C GLU A 30 -5.95 -0.71 14.56
N GLU A 31 -5.58 0.50 14.15
CA GLU A 31 -6.12 1.76 14.67
C GLU A 31 -7.39 2.24 13.94
N ALA A 32 -7.69 1.67 12.77
CA ALA A 32 -8.82 2.04 11.94
C ALA A 32 -10.18 1.52 12.44
N HIS A 33 -11.25 2.23 12.07
CA HIS A 33 -12.63 1.76 12.22
C HIS A 33 -12.97 0.63 11.25
N ASP A 34 -14.03 -0.13 11.52
CA ASP A 34 -14.47 -1.29 10.75
C ASP A 34 -14.57 -1.05 9.25
N ASP A 35 -15.04 0.12 8.82
CA ASP A 35 -15.14 0.47 7.39
C ASP A 35 -13.76 0.53 6.71
N ALA A 36 -12.77 1.14 7.36
CA ALA A 36 -11.42 1.24 6.82
C ALA A 36 -10.66 -0.10 6.95
N LYS A 37 -10.94 -0.89 7.99
CA LYS A 37 -10.43 -2.27 8.10
C LYS A 37 -10.88 -3.13 6.92
N ALA A 38 -12.16 -3.08 6.58
CA ALA A 38 -12.71 -3.82 5.44
C ALA A 38 -12.03 -3.45 4.11
N LEU A 39 -11.74 -2.16 3.89
CA LEU A 39 -11.02 -1.71 2.70
C LEU A 39 -9.57 -2.20 2.65
N ILE A 40 -8.89 -2.24 3.80
CA ILE A 40 -7.53 -2.76 3.91
C ILE A 40 -7.52 -4.28 3.68
N ASP A 41 -8.46 -5.03 4.25
CA ASP A 41 -8.62 -6.46 3.99
C ASP A 41 -8.94 -6.74 2.52
N GLU A 42 -9.83 -5.95 1.89
CA GLU A 42 -10.14 -6.07 0.45
C GLU A 42 -8.88 -5.85 -0.41
N TYR A 43 -8.03 -4.88 -0.03
CA TYR A 43 -6.75 -4.65 -0.71
C TYR A 43 -5.83 -5.89 -0.64
N PHE A 44 -5.64 -6.47 0.54
CA PHE A 44 -4.81 -7.67 0.71
C PHE A 44 -5.42 -8.90 0.02
N ALA A 45 -6.74 -9.07 0.10
CA ALA A 45 -7.43 -10.17 -0.59
C ALA A 45 -7.27 -10.10 -2.11
N THR A 46 -7.12 -8.90 -2.67
CA THR A 46 -6.99 -8.66 -4.11
C THR A 46 -5.54 -8.46 -4.55
N GLU A 47 -4.53 -8.53 -3.67
CA GLU A 47 -3.13 -8.17 -3.99
C GLU A 47 -2.49 -8.97 -5.14
N ASN A 48 -3.05 -10.15 -5.45
CA ASN A 48 -2.63 -11.03 -6.53
C ASN A 48 -3.41 -10.80 -7.84
N ASP A 49 -4.49 -10.02 -7.82
CA ASP A 49 -5.31 -9.68 -8.98
C ASP A 49 -5.12 -8.19 -9.31
N GLY A 50 -4.25 -7.88 -10.28
CA GLY A 50 -3.91 -6.49 -10.59
C GLY A 50 -5.12 -5.59 -10.94
N LYS A 51 -6.19 -6.15 -11.51
CA LYS A 51 -7.39 -5.37 -11.87
C LYS A 51 -8.27 -5.11 -10.65
N ALA A 52 -8.51 -6.14 -9.84
CA ALA A 52 -9.26 -5.99 -8.59
C ALA A 52 -8.47 -5.16 -7.56
N ASN A 53 -7.16 -5.36 -7.48
CA ASN A 53 -6.27 -4.60 -6.61
C ASN A 53 -6.26 -3.12 -6.96
N ALA A 54 -6.15 -2.76 -8.24
CA ALA A 54 -6.22 -1.35 -8.63
C ALA A 54 -7.53 -0.68 -8.18
N ALA A 55 -8.67 -1.39 -8.26
CA ALA A 55 -9.95 -0.89 -7.77
C ALA A 55 -9.98 -0.78 -6.24
N ALA A 56 -9.52 -1.81 -5.52
CA ALA A 56 -9.45 -1.83 -4.05
C ALA A 56 -8.52 -0.72 -3.52
N THR A 57 -7.32 -0.59 -4.09
CA THR A 57 -6.35 0.47 -3.81
C THR A 57 -6.97 1.85 -3.99
N LYS A 58 -7.73 2.07 -5.07
CA LYS A 58 -8.37 3.35 -5.31
C LYS A 58 -9.42 3.69 -4.24
N LYS A 59 -10.24 2.72 -3.83
CA LYS A 59 -11.20 2.91 -2.73
C LYS A 59 -10.48 3.18 -1.42
N LEU A 60 -9.46 2.39 -1.11
CA LEU A 60 -8.64 2.50 0.09
C LEU A 60 -7.98 3.88 0.18
N VAL A 61 -7.29 4.32 -0.88
CA VAL A 61 -6.67 5.65 -0.95
C VAL A 61 -7.70 6.74 -0.73
N SER A 62 -8.88 6.63 -1.35
CA SER A 62 -9.92 7.64 -1.20
C SER A 62 -10.49 7.70 0.22
N ALA A 63 -10.58 6.56 0.92
CA ALA A 63 -10.94 6.53 2.33
C ALA A 63 -9.83 7.10 3.24
N LEU A 64 -8.57 6.77 2.96
CA LEU A 64 -7.41 7.33 3.66
C LEU A 64 -7.29 8.86 3.45
N GLU A 65 -7.61 9.38 2.26
CA GLU A 65 -7.67 10.81 1.97
C GLU A 65 -8.83 11.52 2.68
N GLN A 66 -9.87 10.80 3.07
CA GLN A 66 -10.99 11.32 3.88
C GLN A 66 -10.75 11.14 5.39
N CYS A 67 -9.84 10.25 5.77
CA CYS A 67 -9.46 10.06 7.16
C CYS A 67 -8.81 11.33 7.73
N PRO A 68 -9.21 11.81 8.91
CA PRO A 68 -8.59 12.98 9.53
C PRO A 68 -7.17 12.70 10.04
N ALA A 69 -6.80 11.42 10.24
CA ALA A 69 -5.48 10.99 10.71
C ALA A 69 -4.41 11.00 9.60
N LYS A 70 -4.37 12.05 8.77
CA LYS A 70 -3.42 12.18 7.65
C LYS A 70 -1.99 12.41 8.13
N ASP A 71 -1.84 13.07 9.27
CA ASP A 71 -0.57 13.29 9.94
C ASP A 71 -0.10 11.98 10.60
N GLY A 72 0.73 11.22 9.88
CA GLY A 72 1.31 9.96 10.36
C GLY A 72 1.41 8.89 9.27
N LEU A 73 1.14 7.64 9.65
CA LEU A 73 1.24 6.48 8.76
C LEU A 73 0.36 6.64 7.50
N VAL A 74 -0.83 7.21 7.64
CA VAL A 74 -1.76 7.46 6.53
C VAL A 74 -1.13 8.39 5.48
N GLY A 75 -0.51 9.50 5.91
CA GLY A 75 0.18 10.41 5.00
C GLY A 75 1.34 9.74 4.28
N GLU A 76 2.13 8.91 4.97
CA GLU A 76 3.20 8.13 4.35
C GLU A 76 2.67 7.09 3.33
N ILE A 77 1.54 6.43 3.63
CA ILE A 77 0.88 5.51 2.71
C ILE A 77 0.37 6.26 1.47
N LEU A 78 -0.24 7.44 1.66
CA LEU A 78 -0.73 8.27 0.56
C LEU A 78 0.41 8.79 -0.32
N ALA A 79 1.57 9.11 0.25
CA ALA A 79 2.76 9.47 -0.52
C ALA A 79 3.31 8.28 -1.33
N ALA A 80 3.17 7.07 -0.79
CA ALA A 80 3.63 5.83 -1.41
C ALA A 80 2.52 5.04 -2.13
N LYS A 81 1.36 5.67 -2.40
CA LYS A 81 0.20 5.00 -3.03
C LYS A 81 0.48 4.43 -4.41
N ASN A 82 1.45 5.00 -5.12
CA ASN A 82 1.90 4.49 -6.42
C ASN A 82 2.59 3.12 -6.34
N TYR A 83 3.00 2.69 -5.14
CA TYR A 83 3.59 1.37 -4.90
C TYR A 83 2.56 0.33 -4.43
N LEU A 84 1.29 0.73 -4.28
CA LEU A 84 0.21 -0.17 -3.87
C LEU A 84 -0.48 -0.86 -5.05
N SER A 85 -0.46 -0.28 -6.27
CA SER A 85 -1.10 -0.83 -7.48
C SER A 85 -0.15 -1.63 -8.36
#